data_AF-A0A1M6VE48-F1
#
_entry.id   AF-A0A1M6VE48-F1
#
_cell.length_a   1.000
_cell.length_b   1.000
_cell.length_c   1.000
_cell.angle_alpha   90.00
_cell.angle_beta   90.00
_cell.angle_gamma   90.00
#
_symmetry.space_group_name_H-M   'P 1'
#
loop_
_entity.id
_entity.type
_entity.pdbx_description
1 polymer ?
#
loop_
_entity_poly.entity_id
_entity_poly.type
_entity_poly.pdbx_seq_one_letter_code
_entity_poly.pdbx_strand_id
1 'polypeptide(L)'
;MRYCLNRKIKNATHFSINDLTGCEYSANRESEEALKGKRLLYHLLRTSFPEEELYTRYKLKNGLYCSFFLPFTDGKPIAVEFRLYNTGIDEFYIRDQYYREEGITPVYIVGHRVDKNDRQLSWYQNLIQKSMGYCAFLDAVQEKMFLKKSFYNRFEGKGRVRLLWKDYPVKELLLNRNGILSEEFMEECSKAEKAFALPEGIREDILENALRLVKEGQGHLVSEKYRNFIRERKLLR
;
A
#
# COMPACT_ATOMS: atom_id res chain seq x y z
N MET A 1 30.30 27.79 -2.77
CA MET A 1 30.41 28.14 -1.34
C MET A 1 29.17 28.95 -0.95
N ARG A 2 28.19 28.33 -0.27
CA ARG A 2 27.27 28.85 0.77
C ARG A 2 26.12 27.85 0.96
N TYR A 3 25.97 27.41 2.20
CA TYR A 3 25.14 26.31 2.69
C TYR A 3 23.66 26.69 2.83
N CYS A 4 22.77 25.68 2.80
CA CYS A 4 21.49 25.71 3.53
C CYS A 4 21.15 24.33 4.13
N LEU A 5 21.70 24.12 5.34
CA LEU A 5 21.14 23.45 6.53
C LEU A 5 20.35 22.13 6.41
N ASN A 6 21.01 21.05 6.85
CA ASN A 6 20.37 20.00 7.64
C ASN A 6 19.68 20.64 8.87
N ARG A 7 18.34 20.64 8.93
CA ARG A 7 17.61 21.06 10.15
C ARG A 7 17.00 19.85 10.85
N LYS A 8 17.49 19.57 12.07
CA LYS A 8 16.69 18.96 13.13
C LYS A 8 15.61 19.97 13.53
N ILE A 9 14.34 19.67 13.26
CA ILE A 9 13.23 20.51 13.73
C ILE A 9 12.84 20.02 15.12
N LYS A 10 13.28 20.76 16.16
CA LYS A 10 12.67 20.73 17.49
C LYS A 10 11.50 21.72 17.50
N ASN A 11 10.33 21.23 17.88
CA ASN A 11 9.07 21.94 18.14
C ASN A 11 8.37 22.56 16.92
N ALA A 12 7.08 22.23 16.81
CA ALA A 12 6.22 22.50 15.64
C ALA A 12 6.04 24.00 15.35
N THR A 13 6.16 24.38 14.07
CA THR A 13 5.27 25.30 13.33
C THR A 13 5.81 25.52 11.91
N HIS A 14 4.87 25.72 10.96
CA HIS A 14 5.04 26.09 9.55
C HIS A 14 5.32 24.99 8.51
N PHE A 15 4.22 24.47 7.96
CA PHE A 15 4.12 23.99 6.56
C PHE A 15 3.86 25.15 5.56
N SER A 16 4.07 26.40 5.97
CA SER A 16 3.88 27.58 5.12
C SER A 16 4.93 28.64 5.43
N ILE A 17 6.05 28.66 4.71
CA ILE A 17 6.87 29.88 4.65
C ILE A 17 6.19 30.77 3.60
N ASN A 18 5.46 31.79 4.04
CA ASN A 18 5.17 32.95 3.19
C ASN A 18 6.45 33.78 3.17
N ASP A 19 7.37 33.46 2.25
CA ASP A 19 8.48 34.36 1.94
C ASP A 19 7.88 35.60 1.27
N LEU A 20 8.00 36.75 1.96
CA LEU A 20 7.65 38.08 1.47
C LEU A 20 8.65 38.60 0.40
N THR A 21 9.63 37.77 0.02
CA THR A 21 10.47 37.96 -1.16
C THR A 21 10.03 36.98 -2.22
N GLY A 22 9.53 37.49 -3.36
CA GLY A 22 9.02 36.68 -4.47
C GLY A 22 9.98 35.55 -4.83
N CYS A 23 9.64 34.34 -4.42
CA CYS A 23 10.36 33.14 -4.81
C CYS A 23 10.02 32.84 -6.27
N GLU A 24 11.04 32.74 -7.13
CA GLU A 24 10.92 32.38 -8.55
C GLU A 24 10.23 31.02 -8.78
N TYR A 25 9.99 30.23 -7.73
CA TYR A 25 9.26 28.95 -7.74
C TYR A 25 7.77 29.05 -7.37
N SER A 26 7.18 30.26 -7.35
CA SER A 26 5.78 30.49 -6.99
C SER A 26 4.74 29.69 -7.80
N ALA A 27 5.11 29.15 -8.97
CA ALA A 27 4.26 28.32 -9.81
C ALA A 27 4.05 26.87 -9.31
N ASN A 28 4.93 26.36 -8.44
CA ASN A 28 4.85 24.98 -7.91
C ASN A 28 4.40 24.96 -6.44
N ARG A 29 3.32 25.68 -6.13
CA ARG A 29 2.70 25.58 -4.81
C ARG A 29 2.08 24.19 -4.66
N GLU A 30 2.49 23.49 -3.62
CA GLU A 30 1.88 22.23 -3.24
C GLU A 30 0.39 22.47 -2.94
N SER A 31 -0.49 21.60 -3.46
CA SER A 31 -1.93 21.76 -3.23
C SER A 31 -2.27 21.69 -1.74
N GLU A 32 -3.33 22.38 -1.30
CA GLU A 32 -3.77 22.35 0.11
C GLU A 32 -4.03 20.93 0.61
N GLU A 33 -4.58 20.05 -0.23
CA GLU A 33 -4.78 18.63 0.10
C GLU A 33 -3.44 17.92 0.37
N ALA A 34 -2.39 18.26 -0.37
CA ALA A 34 -1.06 17.68 -0.17
C ALA A 34 -0.48 18.11 1.18
N LEU A 35 -0.58 19.40 1.49
CA LEU A 35 -0.11 19.97 2.75
C LEU A 35 -0.89 19.39 3.93
N LYS A 36 -2.23 19.30 3.81
CA LYS A 36 -3.08 18.68 4.83
C LYS A 36 -2.73 17.21 5.03
N GLY A 37 -2.58 16.45 3.94
CA GLY A 37 -2.19 15.04 4.01
C GLY A 37 -0.83 14.83 4.67
N LYS A 38 0.19 15.61 4.29
CA LYS A 38 1.52 15.58 4.94
C LYS A 38 1.44 15.92 6.42
N ARG A 39 0.62 16.91 6.81
CA ARG A 39 0.42 17.26 8.22
C ARG A 39 -0.18 16.09 9.01
N LEU A 40 -1.23 15.46 8.47
CA LEU A 40 -1.84 14.28 9.08
C LEU A 40 -0.83 13.14 9.26
N LEU A 41 -0.05 12.85 8.21
CA LEU A 41 0.99 11.82 8.26
C LEU A 41 2.11 12.18 9.24
N TYR A 42 2.53 13.45 9.31
CA TYR A 42 3.51 13.90 10.29
C TYR A 42 3.03 13.60 11.72
N HIS A 43 1.78 13.91 12.04
CA HIS A 43 1.22 13.60 13.36
C HIS A 43 1.15 12.10 13.61
N LEU A 44 0.66 11.30 12.64
CA LEU A 44 0.65 9.84 12.76
C LEU A 44 2.06 9.29 13.05
N LEU A 45 3.08 9.74 12.32
CA LEU A 45 4.46 9.29 12.50
C LEU A 45 5.03 9.74 13.85
N ARG A 46 4.69 10.94 14.32
CA ARG A 46 5.11 11.43 15.65
C ARG A 46 4.42 10.70 16.80
N THR A 47 3.16 10.29 16.64
CA THR A 47 2.49 9.43 17.61
C THR A 47 3.10 8.03 17.60
N SER A 48 3.42 7.49 16.43
CA SER A 48 3.99 6.15 16.27
C SER A 48 5.43 6.06 16.77
N PHE A 49 6.22 7.12 16.58
CA PHE A 49 7.64 7.17 16.87
C PHE A 49 8.02 8.52 17.53
N PRO A 50 7.65 8.73 18.81
CA PRO A 50 7.79 10.03 19.47
C PRO A 50 9.24 10.49 19.60
N GLU A 51 10.15 9.58 19.94
CA GLU A 51 11.56 9.88 20.23
C GLU A 51 12.46 9.85 19.00
N GLU A 52 11.92 9.50 17.83
CA GLU A 52 12.72 9.17 16.65
C GLU A 52 12.94 10.38 15.76
N GLU A 53 14.07 10.37 15.04
CA GLU A 53 14.35 11.42 14.07
C GLU A 53 13.45 11.28 12.84
N LEU A 54 12.69 12.33 12.54
CA LEU A 54 11.79 12.38 11.40
C LEU A 54 12.22 13.50 10.45
N TYR A 55 12.64 13.12 9.24
CA TYR A 55 13.01 14.04 8.18
C TYR A 55 11.85 14.23 7.21
N THR A 56 11.54 15.48 6.85
CA THR A 56 10.53 15.81 5.84
C THR A 56 11.20 16.14 4.51
N ARG A 57 10.63 15.70 3.38
CA ARG A 57 11.17 15.92 2.03
C ARG A 57 12.65 15.50 1.94
N TYR A 58 12.93 14.26 2.35
CA TYR A 58 14.30 13.74 2.44
C TYR A 58 14.82 13.32 1.06
N LYS A 59 16.06 13.71 0.74
CA LYS A 59 16.74 13.30 -0.50
C LYS A 59 17.55 12.03 -0.26
N LEU A 60 17.15 10.94 -0.91
CA LEU A 60 17.83 9.66 -0.90
C LEU A 60 19.14 9.72 -1.71
N LYS A 61 20.04 8.73 -1.53
CA LYS A 61 21.35 8.73 -2.19
C LYS A 61 21.25 8.61 -3.71
N ASN A 62 20.21 7.94 -4.21
CA ASN A 62 19.90 7.89 -5.65
C ASN A 62 19.29 9.19 -6.20
N GLY A 63 19.22 10.25 -5.39
CA GLY A 63 18.72 11.56 -5.79
C GLY A 63 17.20 11.74 -5.72
N LEU A 64 16.45 10.65 -5.51
CA LEU A 64 15.00 10.70 -5.33
C LEU A 64 14.62 11.32 -3.99
N TYR A 65 13.45 11.96 -3.94
CA TYR A 65 12.89 12.47 -2.69
C TYR A 65 11.78 11.55 -2.16
N CYS A 66 11.72 11.37 -0.85
CA CYS A 66 10.54 10.84 -0.16
C CYS A 66 9.86 11.90 0.71
N SER A 67 8.59 11.68 1.05
CA SER A 67 7.82 12.65 1.85
C SER A 67 8.32 12.68 3.29
N PHE A 68 8.56 11.50 3.87
CA PHE A 68 9.16 11.38 5.20
C PHE A 68 10.21 10.26 5.23
N PHE A 69 11.22 10.42 6.07
CA PHE A 69 12.25 9.42 6.32
C PHE A 69 12.56 9.30 7.82
N LEU A 70 12.61 8.05 8.29
CA LEU A 70 12.96 7.67 9.66
C LEU A 70 14.17 6.74 9.58
N PRO A 71 15.39 7.17 9.94
CA PRO A 71 16.59 6.37 9.71
C PRO A 71 16.69 5.15 10.63
N PHE A 72 16.20 5.26 11.87
CA PHE A 72 16.34 4.30 12.98
C PHE A 72 17.78 3.79 13.22
N THR A 73 18.26 3.81 14.46
CA THR A 73 19.59 3.28 14.78
C THR A 73 19.59 1.77 15.03
N ASP A 74 18.43 1.19 15.31
CA ASP A 74 18.23 -0.16 15.82
C ASP A 74 17.30 -1.02 14.94
N GLY A 75 17.22 -0.72 13.65
CA GLY A 75 16.35 -1.44 12.73
C GLY A 75 16.46 -0.92 11.30
N LYS A 76 15.51 -1.34 10.47
CA LYS A 76 15.44 -0.86 9.09
C LYS A 76 14.85 0.55 9.04
N PRO A 77 15.45 1.49 8.31
CA PRO A 77 14.84 2.79 8.06
C PRO A 77 13.47 2.66 7.39
N ILE A 78 12.58 3.62 7.63
CA ILE A 78 11.29 3.73 6.93
C ILE A 78 11.31 4.95 6.00
N ALA A 79 10.89 4.75 4.75
CA ALA A 79 10.61 5.83 3.81
C ALA A 79 9.10 5.89 3.52
N VAL A 80 8.47 7.02 3.83
CA VAL A 80 7.05 7.25 3.54
C VAL A 80 6.92 8.09 2.28
N GLU A 81 6.18 7.56 1.31
CA GLU A 81 5.81 8.22 0.06
C GLU A 81 4.35 8.65 0.13
N PHE A 82 4.07 9.95 0.11
CA PHE A 82 2.71 10.46 -0.05
C PHE A 82 2.55 11.18 -1.37
N ARG A 83 1.64 10.71 -2.22
CA ARG A 83 1.37 11.30 -3.53
C ARG A 83 -0.11 11.36 -3.83
N LEU A 84 -0.54 12.41 -4.51
CA LEU A 84 -1.95 12.63 -4.88
C LEU A 84 -2.30 12.08 -6.26
N TYR A 85 -1.36 11.37 -6.88
CA TYR A 85 -1.43 10.84 -8.23
C TYR A 85 -0.62 9.53 -8.30
N ASN A 86 -0.96 8.68 -9.27
CA ASN A 86 -0.16 7.49 -9.58
C ASN A 86 1.13 7.93 -10.30
N THR A 87 2.26 7.36 -9.91
CA THR A 87 3.53 7.64 -10.61
C THR A 87 3.64 6.79 -11.88
N GLY A 88 4.63 7.12 -12.70
CA GLY A 88 5.06 6.22 -13.77
C GLY A 88 5.46 4.85 -13.19
N ILE A 89 5.23 3.82 -13.99
CA ILE A 89 5.57 2.43 -13.68
C ILE A 89 7.07 2.29 -13.39
N ASP A 90 7.89 2.85 -14.27
CA ASP A 90 9.34 2.78 -14.18
C ASP A 90 9.85 3.52 -12.94
N GLU A 91 9.27 4.68 -12.62
CA GLU A 91 9.62 5.42 -11.40
C GLU A 91 9.33 4.59 -10.15
N PHE A 92 8.22 3.85 -10.11
CA PHE A 92 7.92 2.95 -9.01
C PHE A 92 8.98 1.86 -8.89
N TYR A 93 9.31 1.16 -9.98
CA TYR A 93 10.29 0.08 -9.93
C TYR A 93 11.68 0.56 -9.52
N ILE A 94 12.15 1.69 -10.06
CA ILE A 94 13.44 2.29 -9.67
C ILE A 94 13.47 2.57 -8.17
N ARG A 95 12.38 3.14 -7.64
CA ARG A 95 12.27 3.51 -6.23
C ARG A 95 12.17 2.28 -5.32
N ASP A 96 11.30 1.35 -5.67
CA ASP A 96 11.04 0.15 -4.87
C ASP A 96 12.24 -0.81 -4.85
N GLN A 97 12.95 -0.91 -5.98
CA GLN A 97 14.21 -1.63 -6.05
C GLN A 97 15.27 -0.97 -5.15
N TYR A 98 15.44 0.35 -5.24
CA TYR A 98 16.38 1.08 -4.38
C TYR A 98 16.09 0.88 -2.89
N TYR A 99 14.82 0.93 -2.47
CA TYR A 99 14.46 0.66 -1.08
C TYR A 99 14.83 -0.76 -0.65
N ARG A 100 14.58 -1.77 -1.50
CA ARG A 100 14.96 -3.15 -1.20
C ARG A 100 16.48 -3.32 -1.08
N GLU A 101 17.25 -2.73 -1.97
CA GLU A 101 18.72 -2.81 -1.98
C GLU A 101 19.35 -2.12 -0.77
N GLU A 102 18.81 -0.98 -0.34
CA GLU A 102 19.31 -0.25 0.85
C GLU A 102 18.67 -0.72 2.17
N GLY A 103 17.84 -1.77 2.14
CA GLY A 103 17.18 -2.29 3.34
C GLY A 103 16.18 -1.31 3.98
N ILE A 104 15.61 -0.40 3.19
CA ILE A 104 14.60 0.58 3.61
C ILE A 104 13.21 -0.06 3.49
N THR A 105 12.38 0.09 4.51
CA THR A 105 10.97 -0.30 4.49
C THR A 105 10.13 0.80 3.82
N PRO A 106 9.54 0.53 2.64
CA PRO A 106 8.71 1.52 1.96
C PRO A 106 7.29 1.56 2.52
N VAL A 107 6.73 2.77 2.64
CA VAL A 107 5.32 3.00 2.98
C VAL A 107 4.73 3.95 1.96
N TYR A 108 4.08 3.39 0.94
CA TYR A 108 3.36 4.13 -0.10
C TYR A 108 1.93 4.45 0.34
N ILE A 109 1.60 5.74 0.30
CA ILE A 109 0.28 6.28 0.60
C ILE A 109 -0.12 7.16 -0.58
N VAL A 110 -1.27 6.87 -1.16
CA VAL A 110 -1.80 7.64 -2.29
C VAL A 110 -3.02 8.46 -1.86
N GLY A 111 -3.28 9.60 -2.49
CA GLY A 111 -4.48 10.39 -2.21
C GLY A 111 -5.74 9.63 -2.61
N HIS A 112 -6.80 9.66 -1.79
CA HIS A 112 -8.03 8.92 -2.05
C HIS A 112 -8.66 9.25 -3.42
N ARG A 113 -8.43 10.45 -3.97
CA ARG A 113 -8.87 10.84 -5.31
C ARG A 113 -8.42 9.90 -6.46
N VAL A 114 -7.34 9.12 -6.28
CA VAL A 114 -6.86 8.18 -7.32
C VAL A 114 -7.57 6.83 -7.25
N ASP A 115 -8.35 6.60 -6.20
CA ASP A 115 -9.14 5.40 -5.96
C ASP A 115 -10.47 5.48 -6.72
N LYS A 116 -10.41 5.25 -8.02
CA LYS A 116 -11.58 5.42 -8.91
C LYS A 116 -12.49 4.18 -9.00
N ASN A 117 -12.13 3.08 -8.35
CA ASN A 117 -12.83 1.82 -8.53
C ASN A 117 -12.96 1.04 -7.21
N ASP A 118 -14.20 0.92 -6.75
CA ASP A 118 -14.51 0.24 -5.48
C ASP A 118 -14.45 -1.29 -5.56
N ARG A 119 -14.24 -1.85 -6.75
CA ARG A 119 -14.23 -3.31 -6.99
C ARG A 119 -12.85 -3.88 -7.27
N GLN A 120 -11.89 -3.06 -7.69
CA GLN A 120 -10.55 -3.53 -8.02
C GLN A 120 -9.49 -2.43 -7.86
N LEU A 121 -8.28 -2.86 -7.53
CA LEU A 121 -7.10 -2.00 -7.60
C LEU A 121 -6.67 -1.82 -9.07
N SER A 122 -6.28 -0.60 -9.42
CA SER A 122 -5.58 -0.32 -10.68
C SER A 122 -4.23 -1.03 -10.74
N TRP A 123 -3.62 -1.05 -11.92
CA TRP A 123 -2.33 -1.71 -12.11
C TRP A 123 -1.22 -1.13 -11.21
N TYR A 124 -1.17 0.20 -11.08
CA TYR A 124 -0.23 0.89 -10.19
C TYR A 124 -0.46 0.55 -8.71
N GLN A 125 -1.71 0.53 -8.27
CA GLN A 125 -2.08 0.13 -6.91
C GLN A 125 -1.70 -1.33 -6.65
N ASN A 126 -1.85 -2.23 -7.63
CA ASN A 126 -1.36 -3.60 -7.50
C ASN A 126 0.16 -3.68 -7.29
N LEU A 127 0.96 -2.75 -7.84
CA LEU A 127 2.39 -2.69 -7.55
C LEU A 127 2.65 -2.32 -6.09
N ILE A 128 1.96 -1.29 -5.59
CA ILE A 128 2.02 -0.91 -4.16
C ILE A 128 1.64 -2.10 -3.28
N GLN A 129 0.52 -2.76 -3.58
CA GLN A 129 0.09 -3.95 -2.85
C GLN A 129 1.15 -5.06 -2.86
N LYS A 130 1.84 -5.29 -3.98
CA LYS A 130 2.91 -6.32 -4.02
C LYS A 130 4.10 -5.95 -3.13
N SER A 131 4.38 -4.66 -2.96
CA SER A 131 5.47 -4.18 -2.12
C SER A 131 5.11 -4.19 -0.62
N MET A 132 3.94 -3.65 -0.25
CA MET A 132 3.52 -3.47 1.15
C MET A 132 2.58 -4.56 1.68
N GLY A 133 2.05 -5.41 0.81
CA GLY A 133 0.98 -6.36 1.11
C GLY A 133 -0.44 -5.79 0.96
N TYR A 134 -0.60 -4.47 0.90
CA TYR A 134 -1.88 -3.75 0.74
C TYR A 134 -1.66 -2.35 0.14
N CYS A 135 -2.74 -1.65 -0.21
CA CYS A 135 -2.73 -0.24 -0.59
C CYS A 135 -3.32 0.64 0.49
N ALA A 136 -2.69 1.79 0.75
CA ALA A 136 -3.18 2.81 1.66
C ALA A 136 -3.59 4.07 0.88
N PHE A 137 -4.81 4.55 1.10
CA PHE A 137 -5.35 5.76 0.50
C PHE A 137 -5.69 6.78 1.58
N LEU A 138 -5.11 7.97 1.51
CA LEU A 138 -5.39 9.06 2.44
C LEU A 138 -6.43 10.00 1.83
N ASP A 139 -7.59 10.10 2.47
CA ASP A 139 -8.52 11.20 2.29
C ASP A 139 -8.18 12.29 3.31
N ALA A 140 -7.44 13.29 2.87
CA ALA A 140 -7.04 14.40 3.75
C ALA A 140 -8.24 15.28 4.14
N VAL A 141 -9.33 15.31 3.37
CA VAL A 141 -10.51 16.13 3.68
C VAL A 141 -11.25 15.49 4.85
N GLN A 142 -11.54 14.19 4.75
CA GLN A 142 -12.23 13.43 5.79
C GLN A 142 -11.32 12.95 6.93
N GLU A 143 -10.00 13.10 6.77
CA GLU A 143 -8.98 12.65 7.74
C GLU A 143 -9.06 11.14 8.00
N LYS A 144 -9.31 10.39 6.92
CA LYS A 144 -9.44 8.94 6.91
C LYS A 144 -8.36 8.29 6.06
N MET A 145 -7.92 7.12 6.49
CA MET A 145 -7.08 6.21 5.72
C MET A 145 -7.90 5.00 5.31
N PHE A 146 -7.97 4.72 4.01
CA PHE A 146 -8.59 3.52 3.47
C PHE A 146 -7.50 2.51 3.16
N LEU A 147 -7.58 1.32 3.75
CA LEU A 147 -6.70 0.20 3.47
C LEU A 147 -7.44 -0.76 2.55
N LYS A 148 -6.82 -1.13 1.42
CA LYS A 148 -7.41 -2.03 0.43
C LYS A 148 -6.44 -3.16 0.08
N LYS A 149 -6.94 -4.38 -0.05
CA LYS A 149 -6.20 -5.52 -0.61
C LYS A 149 -7.09 -6.29 -1.58
N SER A 150 -6.62 -6.46 -2.81
CA SER A 150 -7.22 -7.34 -3.79
C SER A 150 -6.67 -8.75 -3.67
N PHE A 151 -7.58 -9.72 -3.69
CA PHE A 151 -7.29 -11.15 -3.70
C PHE A 151 -7.78 -11.74 -5.01
N TYR A 152 -6.97 -12.61 -5.59
CA TYR A 152 -7.41 -13.39 -6.73
C TYR A 152 -8.22 -14.59 -6.21
N ASN A 153 -9.54 -14.60 -6.43
CA ASN A 153 -10.37 -15.74 -6.08
C ASN A 153 -10.29 -16.78 -7.19
N ARG A 154 -9.61 -17.89 -6.88
CA ARG A 154 -9.37 -19.01 -7.81
C ARG A 154 -10.55 -19.97 -7.94
N PHE A 155 -11.65 -19.71 -7.23
CA PHE A 155 -12.79 -20.63 -7.11
C PHE A 155 -14.02 -20.23 -7.92
N GLU A 156 -14.28 -18.93 -8.07
CA GLU A 156 -15.40 -18.47 -8.88
C GLU A 156 -14.95 -18.29 -10.32
N GLY A 157 -15.41 -19.17 -11.22
CA GLY A 157 -15.05 -19.20 -12.64
C GLY A 157 -14.87 -17.80 -13.26
N LYS A 158 -13.79 -17.67 -14.05
CA LYS A 158 -13.17 -16.40 -14.47
C LYS A 158 -12.67 -15.56 -13.29
N GLY A 159 -11.63 -16.04 -12.60
CA GLY A 159 -10.63 -15.23 -11.87
C GLY A 159 -11.17 -13.97 -11.20
N ARG A 160 -12.22 -14.09 -10.39
CA ARG A 160 -12.85 -12.92 -9.80
C ARG A 160 -11.92 -12.31 -8.76
N VAL A 161 -11.54 -11.06 -8.97
CA VAL A 161 -10.85 -10.29 -7.95
C VAL A 161 -11.85 -9.99 -6.83
N ARG A 162 -11.52 -10.40 -5.60
CA ARG A 162 -12.23 -9.97 -4.40
C ARG A 162 -11.44 -8.86 -3.74
N LEU A 163 -12.12 -7.80 -3.35
CA LEU A 163 -11.50 -6.67 -2.65
C LEU A 163 -11.93 -6.73 -1.18
N LEU A 164 -10.95 -6.73 -0.27
CA LEU A 164 -11.18 -6.40 1.13
C LEU A 164 -10.74 -4.96 1.34
N TRP A 165 -11.53 -4.19 2.07
CA TRP A 165 -11.15 -2.84 2.45
C TRP A 165 -11.75 -2.44 3.80
N LYS A 166 -11.06 -1.52 4.47
CA LYS A 166 -11.51 -0.85 5.70
C LYS A 166 -11.04 0.60 5.70
N ASP A 167 -11.79 1.46 6.35
CA ASP A 167 -11.37 2.83 6.64
C ASP A 167 -11.13 3.04 8.13
N TYR A 168 -10.16 3.90 8.42
CA TYR A 168 -9.74 4.24 9.78
C TYR A 168 -9.57 5.76 9.89
N PRO A 169 -10.02 6.40 10.98
CA PRO A 169 -9.57 7.75 11.30
C PRO A 169 -8.04 7.78 11.40
N VAL A 170 -7.37 8.73 10.73
CA VAL A 170 -5.89 8.76 10.70
C VAL A 170 -5.28 8.84 12.10
N LYS A 171 -5.96 9.54 13.02
CA LYS A 171 -5.53 9.72 14.42
C LYS A 171 -5.52 8.42 15.24
N GLU A 172 -6.24 7.39 14.80
CA GLU A 172 -6.35 6.09 15.48
C GLU A 172 -5.36 5.06 14.95
N LEU A 173 -4.66 5.36 13.85
CA LEU A 173 -3.65 4.49 13.26
C LEU A 173 -2.28 4.73 13.88
N LEU A 174 -1.51 3.65 13.98
CA LEU A 174 -0.09 3.67 14.32
C LEU A 174 0.68 2.90 13.25
N LEU A 175 1.80 3.48 12.80
CA LEU A 175 2.72 2.80 11.91
C LEU A 175 3.71 2.00 12.74
N ASN A 176 3.77 0.68 12.56
CA ASN A 176 4.78 -0.14 13.22
C ASN A 176 6.12 -0.14 12.44
N ARG A 177 7.17 -0.74 13.04
CA ARG A 177 8.52 -0.83 12.45
C ARG A 177 8.58 -1.62 11.14
N ASN A 178 7.55 -2.39 10.84
CA ASN A 178 7.43 -3.15 9.59
C ASN A 178 6.67 -2.38 8.49
N GLY A 179 6.30 -1.12 8.73
CA GLY A 179 5.55 -0.32 7.75
C GLY A 179 4.05 -0.67 7.67
N ILE A 180 3.51 -1.34 8.68
CA ILE A 180 2.10 -1.73 8.74
C ILE A 180 1.32 -0.67 9.53
N LEU A 181 0.25 -0.15 8.92
CA LEU A 181 -0.64 0.86 9.52
C LEU A 181 -1.72 0.24 10.42
N SER A 182 -2.13 -1.00 10.15
CA SER A 182 -3.14 -1.71 10.94
C SER A 182 -2.87 -3.22 10.93
N GLU A 183 -2.51 -3.77 12.10
CA GLU A 183 -2.31 -5.22 12.26
C GLU A 183 -3.64 -5.97 12.16
N GLU A 184 -4.73 -5.38 12.64
CA GLU A 184 -6.09 -5.92 12.51
C GLU A 184 -6.44 -6.14 11.03
N PHE A 185 -6.22 -5.13 10.16
CA PHE A 185 -6.48 -5.26 8.73
C PHE A 185 -5.60 -6.35 8.09
N MET A 186 -4.34 -6.47 8.51
CA MET A 186 -3.44 -7.51 8.02
C MET A 186 -3.87 -8.91 8.47
N GLU A 187 -4.40 -9.07 9.67
CA GLU A 187 -4.94 -10.33 10.15
C GLU A 187 -6.18 -10.75 9.35
N GLU A 188 -7.10 -9.83 9.08
CA GLU A 188 -8.25 -10.09 8.22
C GLU A 188 -7.84 -10.44 6.81
N CYS A 189 -6.84 -9.75 6.27
CA CYS A 189 -6.27 -10.08 4.97
C CYS A 189 -5.69 -11.50 4.96
N SER A 190 -4.98 -11.91 6.03
CA SER A 190 -4.43 -13.26 6.16
C SER A 190 -5.53 -14.33 6.24
N LYS A 191 -6.62 -14.07 6.97
CA LYS A 191 -7.79 -14.95 7.02
C LYS A 191 -8.45 -15.08 5.65
N ALA A 192 -8.64 -13.97 4.94
CA ALA A 192 -9.19 -13.95 3.60
C ALA A 192 -8.29 -14.71 2.61
N GLU A 193 -6.97 -14.49 2.66
CA GLU A 193 -5.99 -15.18 1.82
C GLU A 193 -6.05 -16.70 1.99
N LYS A 194 -6.12 -17.19 3.24
CA LYS A 194 -6.31 -18.61 3.54
C LYS A 194 -7.65 -19.13 3.04
N ALA A 195 -8.72 -18.34 3.14
CA ALA A 195 -10.04 -18.74 2.64
C ALA A 195 -10.08 -18.86 1.10
N PHE A 196 -9.29 -18.04 0.40
CA PHE A 196 -9.15 -18.02 -1.06
C PHE A 196 -8.01 -18.89 -1.60
N ALA A 197 -7.16 -19.46 -0.74
CA ALA A 197 -6.09 -20.36 -1.12
C ALA A 197 -6.64 -21.74 -1.50
N LEU A 198 -6.01 -22.36 -2.51
CA LEU A 198 -6.22 -23.76 -2.84
C LEU A 198 -5.73 -24.64 -1.69
N PRO A 199 -6.48 -25.68 -1.28
CA PRO A 199 -5.97 -26.64 -0.30
C PRO A 199 -4.74 -27.37 -0.80
N GLU A 200 -3.98 -27.93 0.13
CA GLU A 200 -2.76 -28.66 -0.17
C GLU A 200 -2.99 -29.83 -1.15
N GLY A 201 -2.16 -29.85 -2.20
CA GLY A 201 -2.22 -30.83 -3.27
C GLY A 201 -3.43 -30.70 -4.20
N ILE A 202 -4.17 -29.60 -4.17
CA ILE A 202 -5.04 -29.18 -5.28
C ILE A 202 -4.22 -28.21 -6.15
N ARG A 203 -3.85 -28.65 -7.34
CA ARG A 203 -3.17 -27.82 -8.33
C ARG A 203 -4.19 -27.08 -9.18
N GLU A 204 -3.88 -25.83 -9.49
CA GLU A 204 -4.77 -24.93 -10.23
C GLU A 204 -5.04 -25.44 -11.66
N ASP A 205 -3.99 -25.79 -12.40
CA ASP A 205 -4.08 -26.32 -13.77
C ASP A 205 -4.92 -27.60 -13.85
N ILE A 206 -4.77 -28.48 -12.86
CA ILE A 206 -5.56 -29.72 -12.78
C ILE A 206 -7.01 -29.40 -12.37
N LEU A 207 -7.23 -28.44 -11.48
CA LEU A 207 -8.57 -28.03 -11.06
C LEU A 207 -9.35 -27.39 -12.22
N GLU A 208 -8.71 -26.55 -13.03
CA GLU A 208 -9.32 -25.96 -14.23
C GLU A 208 -9.73 -27.04 -15.23
N ASN A 209 -8.84 -28.01 -15.49
CA ASN A 209 -9.15 -29.13 -16.36
C ASN A 209 -10.28 -30.00 -15.77
N ALA A 210 -10.26 -30.26 -14.47
CA ALA A 210 -11.30 -31.00 -13.77
C ALA A 210 -12.67 -30.29 -13.88
N LEU A 211 -12.72 -28.98 -13.65
CA LEU A 211 -13.94 -28.18 -13.81
C LEU A 211 -14.48 -28.24 -15.23
N ARG A 212 -13.61 -28.18 -16.25
CA ARG A 212 -14.00 -28.36 -17.66
C ARG A 212 -14.61 -29.73 -17.91
N LEU A 213 -13.90 -30.80 -17.54
CA LEU A 213 -14.37 -32.18 -17.72
C LEU A 213 -15.72 -32.43 -17.03
N VAL A 214 -15.92 -31.91 -15.82
CA VAL A 214 -17.22 -32.05 -15.12
C VAL A 214 -18.33 -31.28 -15.84
N LYS A 215 -18.07 -30.06 -16.35
CA LYS A 215 -19.05 -29.31 -17.16
C LYS A 215 -19.42 -30.01 -18.46
N GLU A 216 -18.48 -30.72 -19.07
CA GLU A 216 -18.67 -31.51 -20.29
C GLU A 216 -19.31 -32.89 -20.02
N GLY A 217 -19.71 -33.18 -18.77
CA GLY A 217 -20.30 -34.47 -18.39
C GLY A 217 -19.29 -35.61 -18.24
N GLN A 218 -17.99 -35.33 -18.42
CA GLN A 218 -16.88 -36.28 -18.30
C GLN A 218 -16.31 -36.34 -16.87
N GLY A 219 -17.12 -36.04 -15.86
CA GLY A 219 -16.67 -35.99 -14.47
C GLY A 219 -16.07 -37.30 -13.94
N HIS A 220 -16.38 -38.44 -14.56
CA HIS A 220 -15.79 -39.74 -14.22
C HIS A 220 -14.27 -39.83 -14.48
N LEU A 221 -13.73 -38.99 -15.37
CA LEU A 221 -12.28 -38.88 -15.64
C LEU A 221 -11.54 -38.04 -14.59
N VAL A 222 -12.26 -37.38 -13.69
CA VAL A 222 -11.69 -36.51 -12.66
C VAL A 222 -11.44 -37.32 -11.40
N SER A 223 -10.25 -37.20 -10.82
CA SER A 223 -9.92 -37.89 -9.57
C SER A 223 -10.88 -37.49 -8.45
N GLU A 224 -11.15 -38.42 -7.54
CA GLU A 224 -12.11 -38.22 -6.45
C GLU A 224 -11.76 -37.02 -5.58
N LYS A 225 -10.46 -36.78 -5.34
CA LYS A 225 -9.95 -35.59 -4.64
C LYS A 225 -10.49 -34.29 -5.24
N TYR A 226 -10.42 -34.13 -6.56
CA TYR A 226 -10.88 -32.90 -7.23
C TYR A 226 -12.41 -32.86 -7.34
N ARG A 227 -13.09 -34.01 -7.52
CA ARG A 227 -14.57 -34.07 -7.49
C ARG A 227 -15.15 -33.65 -6.15
N ASN A 228 -14.59 -34.16 -5.05
CA ASN A 228 -14.99 -33.79 -3.69
C ASN A 228 -14.76 -32.30 -3.46
N PHE A 229 -13.59 -31.81 -3.84
CA PHE A 229 -13.25 -30.39 -3.72
C PHE A 229 -14.24 -29.47 -4.49
N ILE A 230 -14.54 -29.81 -5.76
CA ILE A 230 -15.51 -29.07 -6.59
C ILE A 230 -16.89 -29.03 -5.94
N ARG A 231 -17.33 -30.15 -5.35
CA ARG A 231 -18.63 -30.29 -4.67
C ARG A 231 -18.69 -29.48 -3.39
N GLU A 232 -17.71 -29.64 -2.51
CA GLU A 232 -17.64 -28.95 -1.21
C GLU A 232 -17.65 -27.44 -1.37
N ARG A 233 -16.89 -26.93 -2.34
CA ARG A 233 -16.79 -25.49 -2.61
C ARG A 233 -17.88 -24.96 -3.54
N LYS A 234 -18.81 -25.81 -4.01
CA LYS A 234 -19.93 -25.45 -4.90
C LYS A 234 -19.46 -24.68 -6.15
N LEU A 235 -18.39 -25.16 -6.79
CA LEU A 235 -17.72 -24.46 -7.90
C LEU A 235 -18.47 -24.56 -9.23
N LEU A 236 -19.47 -25.43 -9.31
CA LEU A 236 -20.37 -25.60 -10.45
C LEU A 236 -21.78 -25.25 -9.99
N ARG A 237 -22.42 -24.32 -10.70
CA ARG A 237 -23.84 -23.97 -10.56
C ARG A 237 -24.60 -24.54 -11.73
#